data_AF-A0A4Q4YLE1-F1
#
_entry.id   AF-A0A4Q4YLE1-F1
#
_cell.length_a   1.000
_cell.length_b   1.000
_cell.length_c   1.000
_cell.angle_alpha   90.00
_cell.angle_beta   90.00
_cell.angle_gamma   90.00
#
_symmetry.space_group_name_H-M   'P 1'
#
loop_
_entity.id
_entity.type
_entity.pdbx_description
1 polymer ?
#
loop_
_entity_poly.entity_id
_entity_poly.type
_entity_poly.pdbx_seq_one_letter_code
_entity_poly.pdbx_strand_id
1 'polypeptide(L)'
;MPTSRVQCPHLDLQLEPSPYATEAGFEWQSLSRRLAAATKSGRRAPSAGSRRKPERNGSPQSIIHESALSYPAPLVLPNDDIACDPNCPPQSFRSWLYEKARNKLTEDRRTLYVAAVPEITSSMAFMRDWLQPDTASGRSSGGGLKQKPPSPSCEDIISYLGTFYRGLPLKPFPQRLRFIPWDERRAKKPNIHSKYVGLATRDSCTRIRVRSSPDGVFKGQLNLGDILDAAIEMLPGDAYSLLLLIDHDMYEGEDDDFCCGRAYGGSRVAVVSSSRYHSILDEQVNIEYSHMWPASHCKSYVNGLCTVDRPKEQSEKSSTTGAFPLRAAIDAAKDIIVPTSQEGLRALWFSRLARTASHELGHCLGMDHCVYYACNMQGTAGMVEDVRQPPYLCPNCLSKLSYAVACELQGITTREDGYIFRRGIEQL
;
A
#
# COMPACT_ATOMS: atom_id res chain seq x y z
N MET A 1 -16.36 -19.45 -27.17
CA MET A 1 -17.27 -18.42 -26.62
C MET A 1 -17.27 -18.62 -25.11
N PRO A 2 -16.55 -17.83 -24.30
CA PRO A 2 -16.59 -18.01 -22.86
C PRO A 2 -18.01 -17.68 -22.41
N THR A 3 -18.61 -18.62 -21.71
CA THR A 3 -19.91 -18.49 -21.06
C THR A 3 -19.92 -17.22 -20.22
N SER A 4 -20.98 -16.42 -20.37
CA SER A 4 -21.33 -15.30 -19.51
C SER A 4 -21.13 -15.72 -18.04
N ARG A 5 -19.99 -15.32 -17.44
CA ARG A 5 -19.83 -15.40 -15.99
C ARG A 5 -20.84 -14.39 -15.45
N VAL A 6 -21.90 -14.90 -14.82
CA VAL A 6 -22.89 -14.08 -14.13
C VAL A 6 -22.12 -13.12 -13.20
N GLN A 7 -22.22 -11.83 -13.47
CA GLN A 7 -21.56 -10.80 -12.68
C GLN A 7 -22.04 -10.92 -11.22
N CYS A 8 -21.11 -10.95 -10.27
CA CYS A 8 -21.49 -11.10 -8.87
C CYS A 8 -22.31 -9.88 -8.42
N PRO A 9 -23.54 -10.07 -7.89
CA PRO A 9 -24.39 -8.97 -7.47
C PRO A 9 -23.95 -8.32 -6.14
N HIS A 10 -22.92 -8.88 -5.49
CA HIS A 10 -22.39 -8.45 -4.19
C HIS A 10 -23.47 -8.24 -3.11
N LEU A 11 -24.49 -9.11 -3.05
CA LEU A 11 -25.69 -8.92 -2.22
C LEU A 11 -25.40 -8.80 -0.73
N ASP A 12 -24.45 -9.57 -0.22
CA ASP A 12 -24.07 -9.58 1.19
C ASP A 12 -22.60 -9.18 1.34
N LEU A 13 -22.32 -8.37 2.37
CA LEU A 13 -20.97 -7.86 2.66
C LEU A 13 -20.42 -8.44 3.96
N GLN A 14 -19.15 -8.77 3.95
CA GLN A 14 -18.35 -9.21 5.09
C GLN A 14 -17.72 -7.97 5.76
N LEU A 15 -18.28 -7.52 6.88
CA LEU A 15 -17.78 -6.34 7.61
C LEU A 15 -16.87 -6.70 8.80
N GLU A 16 -16.89 -7.96 9.20
CA GLU A 16 -16.05 -8.55 10.25
C GLU A 16 -14.94 -9.40 9.61
N PRO A 17 -13.90 -9.84 10.35
CA PRO A 17 -12.91 -10.76 9.80
C PRO A 17 -13.56 -11.99 9.20
N SER A 18 -12.90 -12.59 8.22
CA SER A 18 -13.40 -13.79 7.54
C SER A 18 -13.57 -14.96 8.52
N PRO A 19 -14.35 -15.99 8.15
CA PRO A 19 -14.44 -17.22 8.93
C PRO A 19 -13.07 -17.88 9.20
N TYR A 20 -12.08 -17.68 8.32
CA TYR A 20 -10.74 -18.23 8.48
C TYR A 20 -9.92 -17.54 9.58
N ALA A 21 -10.27 -16.31 9.98
CA ALA A 21 -9.52 -15.54 10.97
C ALA A 21 -9.34 -16.29 12.31
N THR A 22 -10.35 -17.05 12.74
CA THR A 22 -10.25 -17.86 13.97
C THR A 22 -9.30 -19.03 13.82
N GLU A 23 -9.27 -19.66 12.64
CA GLU A 23 -8.34 -20.76 12.33
C GLU A 23 -6.90 -20.26 12.27
N ALA A 24 -6.69 -19.07 11.70
CA ALA A 24 -5.42 -18.38 11.73
C ALA A 24 -5.01 -17.89 13.13
N GLY A 25 -5.85 -18.02 14.17
CA GLY A 25 -5.55 -17.53 15.52
C GLY A 25 -5.59 -16.01 15.67
N PHE A 26 -6.22 -15.29 14.73
CA PHE A 26 -6.32 -13.84 14.77
C PHE A 26 -7.40 -13.36 15.75
N GLU A 27 -6.98 -12.67 16.81
CA GLU A 27 -7.89 -12.08 17.80
C GLU A 27 -8.29 -10.64 17.43
N TRP A 28 -9.45 -10.51 16.77
CA TRP A 28 -9.96 -9.19 16.40
C TRP A 28 -10.43 -8.37 17.61
N GLN A 29 -9.98 -7.13 17.66
CA GLN A 29 -10.24 -6.24 18.79
C GLN A 29 -11.68 -5.73 18.80
N SER A 30 -12.31 -5.78 19.97
CA SER A 30 -13.66 -5.22 20.17
C SER A 30 -13.75 -3.76 19.72
N LEU A 31 -14.95 -3.31 19.31
CA LEU A 31 -15.18 -1.93 18.90
C LEU A 31 -14.67 -0.91 19.94
N SER A 32 -14.87 -1.18 21.24
CA SER A 32 -14.37 -0.31 22.30
C SER A 32 -12.84 -0.19 22.31
N ARG A 33 -12.11 -1.29 22.06
CA ARG A 33 -10.64 -1.27 21.98
C ARG A 33 -10.17 -0.57 20.71
N ARG A 34 -10.83 -0.79 19.57
CA ARG A 34 -10.51 -0.11 18.30
C ARG A 34 -10.70 1.41 18.40
N LEU A 35 -11.83 1.85 18.99
CA LEU A 35 -12.07 3.26 19.27
C LEU A 35 -11.02 3.84 20.21
N ALA A 36 -10.66 3.13 21.29
CA ALA A 36 -9.62 3.56 22.21
C ALA A 36 -8.24 3.65 21.53
N ALA A 37 -7.92 2.74 20.61
CA ALA A 37 -6.66 2.72 19.88
C ALA A 37 -6.46 3.98 19.03
N ALA A 38 -7.53 4.55 18.48
CA ALA A 38 -7.49 5.79 17.71
C ALA A 38 -7.36 7.06 18.58
N THR A 39 -7.30 6.96 19.91
CA THR A 39 -7.21 8.13 20.82
C THR A 39 -5.81 8.33 21.40
N LYS A 40 -5.44 9.60 21.65
CA LYS A 40 -4.19 9.98 22.31
C LYS A 40 -4.07 9.39 23.73
N SER A 41 -5.19 9.27 24.44
CA SER A 41 -5.23 8.72 25.81
C SER A 41 -5.12 7.20 25.84
N GLY A 42 -5.40 6.50 24.74
CA GLY A 42 -5.58 5.05 24.70
C GLY A 42 -6.83 4.59 25.46
N ARG A 43 -7.76 5.51 25.75
CA ARG A 43 -9.00 5.24 26.48
C ARG A 43 -10.17 5.77 25.69
N ARG A 44 -11.29 5.04 25.71
CA ARG A 44 -12.56 5.59 25.24
C ARG A 44 -12.88 6.81 26.11
N ALA A 45 -13.20 7.94 25.48
CA ALA A 45 -13.73 9.08 26.22
C ALA A 45 -15.04 8.66 26.93
N PRO A 46 -15.41 9.26 28.08
CA PRO A 46 -16.66 8.92 28.76
C PRO A 46 -17.84 9.16 27.81
N SER A 47 -18.77 8.20 27.69
CA SER A 47 -20.04 8.48 27.01
C SER A 47 -20.73 9.62 27.77
N ALA A 48 -21.07 10.71 27.09
CA ALA A 48 -21.84 11.80 27.66
C ALA A 48 -23.23 11.29 28.07
N GLY A 49 -23.31 10.74 29.28
CA GLY A 49 -24.47 10.08 29.83
C GLY A 49 -24.68 10.49 31.28
N SER A 50 -24.83 11.79 31.53
CA SER A 50 -25.75 12.36 32.52
C SER A 50 -25.66 13.89 32.46
N ARG A 51 -26.77 14.54 32.06
CA ARG A 51 -27.03 15.99 32.11
C ARG A 51 -26.23 16.90 31.15
N ARG A 52 -26.68 17.03 29.89
CA ARG A 52 -26.69 18.31 29.15
C ARG A 52 -27.56 18.21 27.89
N LYS A 53 -28.24 19.32 27.56
CA LYS A 53 -29.19 19.49 26.44
C LYS A 53 -28.55 19.21 25.08
N PRO A 54 -29.33 18.84 24.04
CA PRO A 54 -28.80 18.56 22.71
C PRO A 54 -28.33 19.85 22.05
N GLU A 55 -27.01 20.01 21.90
CA GLU A 55 -26.45 20.96 20.94
C GLU A 55 -26.54 20.34 19.54
N ARG A 56 -26.95 21.15 18.56
CA ARG A 56 -27.22 20.75 17.17
C ARG A 56 -25.97 20.39 16.36
N ASN A 57 -24.79 20.39 16.97
CA ASN A 57 -23.54 19.90 16.37
C ASN A 57 -23.11 18.65 17.15
N GLY A 58 -23.05 17.50 16.47
CA GLY A 58 -22.67 16.24 17.09
C GLY A 58 -21.34 16.36 17.85
N SER A 59 -21.26 15.74 19.03
CA SER A 59 -20.00 15.72 19.79
C SER A 59 -18.88 15.06 18.95
N PRO A 60 -17.60 15.46 19.10
CA PRO A 60 -16.47 14.80 18.41
C PRO A 60 -16.47 13.27 18.59
N GLN A 61 -17.05 12.80 19.70
CA GLN A 61 -17.07 11.41 20.09
C GLN A 61 -18.18 10.58 19.44
N SER A 62 -19.38 11.15 19.21
CA SER A 62 -20.42 10.50 18.39
C SER A 62 -19.95 10.36 16.95
N ILE A 63 -19.15 11.32 16.48
CA ILE A 63 -18.60 11.36 15.13
C ILE A 63 -17.46 10.35 14.92
N ILE A 64 -16.51 10.22 15.86
CA ILE A 64 -15.47 9.17 15.81
C ILE A 64 -16.12 7.78 15.83
N HIS A 65 -17.19 7.61 16.60
CA HIS A 65 -17.95 6.36 16.66
C HIS A 65 -18.61 6.02 15.32
N GLU A 66 -19.31 6.98 14.70
CA GLU A 66 -19.90 6.81 13.36
C GLU A 66 -18.83 6.53 12.29
N SER A 67 -17.72 7.28 12.30
CA SER A 67 -16.59 7.07 11.41
C SER A 67 -16.00 5.66 11.55
N ALA A 68 -15.79 5.17 12.77
CA ALA A 68 -15.27 3.83 13.04
C ALA A 68 -16.19 2.70 12.56
N LEU A 69 -17.49 2.94 12.42
CA LEU A 69 -18.44 1.95 11.88
C LEU A 69 -18.45 1.95 10.33
N SER A 70 -17.87 2.98 9.70
CA SER A 70 -17.75 3.09 8.24
C SER A 70 -16.64 2.22 7.66
N TYR A 71 -15.66 1.81 8.48
CA TYR A 71 -14.52 1.01 8.04
C TYR A 71 -14.73 -0.47 8.40
N PRO A 72 -14.67 -1.40 7.41
CA PRO A 72 -14.77 -2.83 7.70
C PRO A 72 -13.53 -3.33 8.46
N ALA A 73 -13.62 -4.53 9.02
CA ALA A 73 -12.48 -5.25 9.57
C ALA A 73 -11.45 -5.62 8.48
N PRO A 74 -10.19 -5.94 8.82
CA PRO A 74 -9.34 -6.69 7.90
C PRO A 74 -10.00 -8.02 7.52
N LEU A 75 -9.81 -8.50 6.28
CA LEU A 75 -10.42 -9.74 5.82
C LEU A 75 -9.80 -10.97 6.51
N VAL A 76 -8.47 -11.07 6.59
CA VAL A 76 -7.77 -12.23 7.19
C VAL A 76 -8.17 -13.54 6.50
N LEU A 77 -7.78 -13.66 5.23
CA LEU A 77 -7.99 -14.83 4.38
C LEU A 77 -6.76 -15.76 4.40
N PRO A 78 -6.86 -17.00 3.88
CA PRO A 78 -5.70 -17.87 3.78
C PRO A 78 -4.53 -17.22 3.03
N ASN A 79 -3.34 -17.31 3.60
CA ASN A 79 -2.09 -16.71 3.11
C ASN A 79 -2.02 -15.18 3.13
N ASP A 80 -2.98 -14.49 3.76
CA ASP A 80 -2.86 -13.05 4.05
C ASP A 80 -1.74 -12.81 5.07
N ASP A 81 -1.09 -11.64 5.02
CA ASP A 81 -0.03 -11.26 5.97
C ASP A 81 -0.46 -11.44 7.44
N ILE A 82 -1.66 -10.96 7.78
CA ILE A 82 -2.24 -11.10 9.12
C ILE A 82 -2.53 -12.56 9.46
N ALA A 83 -2.87 -13.41 8.49
CA ALA A 83 -3.10 -14.82 8.75
C ALA A 83 -1.77 -15.59 8.95
N CYS A 84 -0.71 -15.17 8.28
CA CYS A 84 0.64 -15.72 8.43
C CYS A 84 1.31 -15.30 9.76
N ASP A 85 1.07 -14.07 10.23
CA ASP A 85 1.50 -13.57 11.54
C ASP A 85 0.34 -12.93 12.34
N PRO A 86 -0.56 -13.75 12.89
CA PRO A 86 -1.76 -13.28 13.62
C PRO A 86 -1.43 -12.56 14.93
N ASN A 87 -0.21 -12.75 15.44
CA ASN A 87 0.25 -12.22 16.71
C ASN A 87 1.09 -10.95 16.55
N CYS A 88 1.24 -10.43 15.32
CA CYS A 88 1.94 -9.19 15.04
C CYS A 88 1.40 -8.06 15.96
N PRO A 89 2.27 -7.42 16.78
CA PRO A 89 1.82 -6.45 17.77
C PRO A 89 1.09 -5.25 17.14
N PRO A 90 -0.14 -4.92 17.60
CA PRO A 90 -0.89 -3.81 17.04
C PRO A 90 -0.33 -2.46 17.50
N GLN A 91 -0.16 -1.52 16.57
CA GLN A 91 0.27 -0.16 16.90
C GLN A 91 -0.92 0.81 17.02
N SER A 92 -1.32 1.12 18.27
CA SER A 92 -2.31 2.18 18.55
C SER A 92 -1.75 3.58 18.29
N PHE A 93 -2.62 4.59 18.16
CA PHE A 93 -2.21 6.00 18.09
C PHE A 93 -1.38 6.41 19.31
N ARG A 94 -1.78 5.97 20.52
CA ARG A 94 -1.01 6.22 21.73
C ARG A 94 0.40 5.60 21.65
N SER A 95 0.51 4.35 21.23
CA SER A 95 1.81 3.67 21.10
C SER A 95 2.70 4.41 20.11
N TRP A 96 2.17 4.71 18.92
CA TRP A 96 2.84 5.49 17.89
C TRP A 96 3.32 6.85 18.43
N LEU A 97 2.47 7.57 19.17
CA LEU A 97 2.81 8.91 19.66
C LEU A 97 4.05 8.92 20.55
N TYR A 98 4.21 7.88 21.38
CA TYR A 98 5.30 7.73 22.33
C TYR A 98 6.45 6.85 21.83
N GLU A 99 6.39 6.37 20.59
CA GLU A 99 7.49 5.65 19.97
C GLU A 99 8.71 6.57 19.90
N LYS A 100 9.82 6.15 20.50
CA LYS A 100 11.06 6.94 20.57
C LYS A 100 11.84 6.87 19.26
N ALA A 101 11.74 5.75 18.55
CA ALA A 101 12.45 5.52 17.30
C ALA A 101 11.82 6.26 16.10
N ARG A 102 10.60 6.81 16.24
CA ARG A 102 9.93 7.49 15.12
C ARG A 102 10.52 8.87 14.85
N ASN A 103 10.53 9.23 13.56
CA ASN A 103 10.89 10.57 13.11
C ASN A 103 9.71 11.54 13.28
N LYS A 104 9.92 12.64 14.02
CA LYS A 104 8.92 13.72 14.13
C LYS A 104 9.04 14.67 12.96
N LEU A 105 7.90 15.18 12.50
CA LEU A 105 7.89 16.30 11.57
C LEU A 105 8.40 17.57 12.28
N THR A 106 9.18 18.36 11.56
CA THR A 106 9.71 19.64 12.02
C THR A 106 9.63 20.65 10.88
N GLU A 107 9.73 21.94 11.18
CA GLU A 107 9.73 22.97 10.12
C GLU A 107 10.89 22.79 9.14
N ASP A 108 12.06 22.38 9.64
CA ASP A 108 13.27 22.15 8.86
C ASP A 108 13.24 20.85 8.05
N ARG A 109 12.48 19.84 8.50
CA ARG A 109 12.37 18.52 7.88
C ARG A 109 10.92 18.10 7.73
N ARG A 110 10.28 18.61 6.66
CA ARG A 110 8.86 18.38 6.36
C ARG A 110 8.58 17.91 4.94
N THR A 111 9.56 17.99 4.04
CA THR A 111 9.33 17.74 2.61
C THR A 111 9.39 16.24 2.29
N LEU A 112 8.35 15.69 1.69
CA LEU A 112 8.39 14.36 1.10
C LEU A 112 8.95 14.46 -0.32
N TYR A 113 10.04 13.76 -0.60
CA TYR A 113 10.62 13.71 -1.94
C TYR A 113 10.26 12.41 -2.65
N VAL A 114 9.98 12.49 -3.95
CA VAL A 114 9.80 11.32 -4.81
C VAL A 114 10.86 11.34 -5.91
N ALA A 115 11.74 10.34 -5.91
CA ALA A 115 12.71 10.12 -6.97
C ALA A 115 12.09 9.26 -8.08
N ALA A 116 12.17 9.78 -9.31
CA ALA A 116 11.75 9.06 -10.50
C ALA A 116 12.66 7.85 -10.77
N VAL A 117 12.15 6.94 -11.60
CA VAL A 117 12.86 5.73 -12.02
C VAL A 117 14.24 6.09 -12.62
N PRO A 118 15.33 5.44 -12.18
CA PRO A 118 16.67 5.70 -12.72
C PRO A 118 16.74 5.42 -14.22
N GLU A 119 17.39 6.34 -14.95
CA GLU A 119 17.59 6.19 -16.39
C GLU A 119 18.57 5.05 -16.69
N ILE A 120 18.19 4.16 -17.61
CA ILE A 120 19.08 3.12 -18.13
C ILE A 120 19.98 3.73 -19.21
N THR A 121 21.27 3.90 -18.91
CA THR A 121 22.26 4.40 -19.87
C THR A 121 22.48 3.45 -21.05
N SER A 122 23.09 3.93 -22.13
CA SER A 122 23.37 3.12 -23.32
C SER A 122 24.24 1.89 -23.03
N SER A 123 25.18 2.02 -22.09
CA SER A 123 26.04 0.91 -21.64
C SER A 123 25.31 -0.13 -20.79
N MET A 124 24.13 0.20 -20.27
CA MET A 124 23.29 -0.70 -19.46
C MET A 124 22.06 -1.19 -20.24
N ALA A 125 22.08 -1.15 -21.57
CA ALA A 125 20.92 -1.45 -22.40
C ALA A 125 20.25 -2.81 -22.12
N PHE A 126 21.01 -3.81 -21.67
CA PHE A 126 20.49 -5.13 -21.31
C PHE A 126 19.44 -5.08 -20.17
N MET A 127 19.51 -4.09 -19.28
CA MET A 127 18.54 -3.93 -18.19
C MET A 127 17.13 -3.59 -18.69
N ARG A 128 16.99 -3.13 -19.95
CA ARG A 128 15.66 -2.92 -20.56
C ARG A 128 14.91 -4.23 -20.75
N ASP A 129 15.63 -5.33 -20.96
CA ASP A 129 15.02 -6.66 -21.11
C ASP A 129 14.47 -7.19 -19.78
N TRP A 130 14.83 -6.59 -18.66
CA TRP A 130 14.36 -6.96 -17.32
C TRP A 130 13.10 -6.20 -16.90
N LEU A 131 12.67 -5.20 -17.68
CA LEU A 131 11.45 -4.43 -17.44
C LEU A 131 10.18 -5.16 -17.90
N GLN A 132 10.33 -6.33 -18.50
CA GLN A 132 9.24 -7.06 -19.14
C GLN A 132 9.11 -8.42 -18.48
N PRO A 133 7.91 -8.77 -17.99
CA PRO A 133 7.68 -10.10 -17.50
C PRO A 133 7.59 -11.09 -18.67
N ASP A 134 8.17 -12.27 -18.49
CA ASP A 134 7.97 -13.42 -19.34
C ASP A 134 6.64 -14.08 -18.96
N THR A 135 5.72 -14.18 -19.93
CA THR A 135 4.43 -14.85 -19.71
C THR A 135 4.59 -16.35 -19.98
N ALA A 136 4.22 -17.19 -19.00
CA ALA A 136 4.32 -18.66 -19.08
C ALA A 136 3.60 -19.27 -20.31
N SER A 137 2.62 -18.56 -20.86
CA SER A 137 2.09 -18.82 -22.18
C SER A 137 2.85 -17.96 -23.21
N GLY A 138 3.64 -18.59 -24.09
CA GLY A 138 4.07 -17.96 -25.35
C GLY A 138 2.90 -17.57 -26.29
N ARG A 139 1.67 -17.51 -25.76
CA ARG A 139 0.49 -16.93 -26.36
C ARG A 139 0.37 -15.52 -25.81
N SER A 140 0.95 -14.58 -26.54
CA SER A 140 0.41 -13.22 -26.58
C SER A 140 -1.09 -13.36 -26.84
N SER A 141 -1.89 -13.17 -25.79
CA SER A 141 -3.35 -13.06 -25.90
C SER A 141 -3.63 -12.00 -26.95
N GLY A 142 -4.05 -12.47 -28.12
CA GLY A 142 -4.16 -11.68 -29.34
C GLY A 142 -5.07 -10.47 -29.12
N GLY A 143 -4.45 -9.30 -29.06
CA GLY A 143 -5.07 -7.99 -29.19
C GLY A 143 -3.96 -7.04 -29.59
N GLY A 144 -3.85 -6.74 -30.88
CA GLY A 144 -2.76 -5.95 -31.44
C GLY A 144 -2.62 -4.58 -30.77
N LEU A 145 -1.65 -4.46 -29.87
CA LEU A 145 -1.17 -3.18 -29.38
C LEU A 145 0.32 -3.09 -29.69
N LYS A 146 0.64 -2.34 -30.74
CA LYS A 146 2.01 -2.04 -31.16
C LYS A 146 2.76 -1.12 -30.17
N GLN A 147 2.09 -0.62 -29.13
CA GLN A 147 2.72 0.19 -28.08
C GLN A 147 2.28 -0.30 -26.70
N LYS A 148 3.27 -0.73 -25.94
CA LYS A 148 3.13 -1.15 -24.54
C LYS A 148 2.85 0.10 -23.69
N PRO A 149 2.00 0.01 -22.66
CA PRO A 149 1.78 1.13 -21.74
C PRO A 149 3.10 1.52 -21.06
N PRO A 150 3.44 2.82 -20.97
CA PRO A 150 4.57 3.25 -20.14
C PRO A 150 4.27 2.93 -18.67
N SER A 151 5.33 2.80 -17.86
CA SER A 151 5.19 2.73 -16.41
C SER A 151 4.49 4.00 -15.89
N PRO A 152 3.83 3.92 -14.72
CA PRO A 152 3.13 5.08 -14.16
C PRO A 152 4.08 6.26 -13.91
N SER A 153 3.61 7.47 -14.21
CA SER A 153 4.42 8.69 -14.12
C SER A 153 4.77 9.04 -12.67
N CYS A 154 5.97 9.58 -12.47
CA CYS A 154 6.40 10.12 -11.18
C CYS A 154 5.53 11.32 -10.77
N GLU A 155 5.14 12.16 -11.72
CA GLU A 155 4.25 13.30 -11.51
C GLU A 155 2.86 12.87 -11.00
N ASP A 156 2.29 11.81 -11.58
CA ASP A 156 1.00 11.26 -11.12
C ASP A 156 1.11 10.71 -9.69
N ILE A 157 2.22 10.04 -9.35
CA ILE A 157 2.48 9.55 -7.99
C ILE A 157 2.62 10.72 -7.02
N ILE A 158 3.36 11.77 -7.37
CA ILE A 158 3.47 12.99 -6.55
C ILE A 158 2.09 13.63 -6.32
N SER A 159 1.25 13.71 -7.36
CA SER A 159 -0.09 14.26 -7.27
C SER A 159 -0.98 13.45 -6.32
N TYR A 160 -1.01 12.13 -6.48
CA TYR A 160 -1.78 11.24 -5.61
C TYR A 160 -1.31 11.31 -4.16
N LEU A 161 -0.01 11.19 -3.93
CA LEU A 161 0.57 11.27 -2.59
C LEU A 161 0.35 12.66 -1.97
N GLY A 162 0.30 13.73 -2.76
CA GLY A 162 0.04 15.09 -2.26
C GLY A 162 -1.38 15.24 -1.73
N THR A 163 -2.31 14.49 -2.32
CA THR A 163 -3.69 14.36 -1.85
C THR A 163 -3.76 13.46 -0.60
N PHE A 164 -3.13 12.29 -0.64
CA PHE A 164 -3.12 11.32 0.47
C PHE A 164 -2.49 11.91 1.75
N TYR A 165 -1.30 12.49 1.60
CA TYR A 165 -0.50 13.14 2.65
C TYR A 165 -0.76 14.64 2.77
N ARG A 166 -1.99 15.09 2.50
CA ARG A 166 -2.41 16.49 2.59
C ARG A 166 -1.82 17.20 3.82
N GLY A 167 -1.24 18.38 3.56
CA GLY A 167 -0.57 19.22 4.55
C GLY A 167 0.95 19.02 4.64
N LEU A 168 1.50 18.02 3.95
CA LEU A 168 2.95 17.86 3.75
C LEU A 168 3.36 18.38 2.36
N PRO A 169 4.48 19.12 2.23
CA PRO A 169 5.03 19.47 0.93
C PRO A 169 5.56 18.22 0.21
N LEU A 170 5.13 17.98 -1.02
CA LEU A 170 5.69 16.94 -1.89
C LEU A 170 6.44 17.57 -3.05
N LYS A 171 7.63 17.04 -3.35
CA LYS A 171 8.47 17.53 -4.43
C LYS A 171 9.11 16.38 -5.22
N PRO A 172 9.37 16.57 -6.51
CA PRO A 172 10.26 15.67 -7.23
C PRO A 172 11.67 15.77 -6.64
N PHE A 173 12.37 14.65 -6.60
CA PHE A 173 13.78 14.60 -6.22
C PHE A 173 14.62 15.41 -7.24
N PRO A 174 15.52 16.30 -6.78
CA PRO A 174 16.18 17.28 -7.66
C PRO A 174 17.23 16.67 -8.60
N GLN A 175 17.71 15.45 -8.34
CA GLN A 175 18.74 14.82 -9.17
C GLN A 175 18.15 13.74 -10.08
N ARG A 176 18.79 13.54 -11.23
CA ARG A 176 18.51 12.41 -12.12
C ARG A 176 19.37 11.22 -11.72
N LEU A 177 18.73 10.12 -11.40
CA LEU A 177 19.39 8.85 -11.11
C LEU A 177 19.64 8.08 -12.39
N ARG A 178 20.73 7.31 -12.43
CA ARG A 178 21.12 6.52 -13.61
C ARG A 178 21.64 5.16 -13.22
N PHE A 179 21.27 4.13 -13.97
CA PHE A 179 21.98 2.85 -13.96
C PHE A 179 23.21 2.94 -14.86
N ILE A 180 24.37 2.63 -14.30
CA ILE A 180 25.66 2.62 -14.98
C ILE A 180 26.39 1.29 -14.72
N PRO A 181 27.40 0.94 -15.55
CA PRO A 181 28.26 -0.20 -15.24
C PRO A 181 28.95 0.03 -13.89
N TRP A 182 28.98 -1.00 -13.04
CA TRP A 182 29.79 -0.96 -11.83
C TRP A 182 31.26 -1.19 -12.20
N ASP A 183 32.09 -0.14 -12.11
CA ASP A 183 33.52 -0.23 -12.40
C ASP A 183 34.28 -0.78 -11.18
N GLU A 184 34.45 -2.10 -11.14
CA GLU A 184 35.48 -2.72 -10.32
C GLU A 184 36.83 -2.35 -10.95
N ARG A 185 37.42 -1.21 -10.54
CA ARG A 185 38.74 -0.72 -11.02
C ARG A 185 39.71 -1.90 -11.29
N ARG A 186 39.79 -2.34 -12.57
CA ARG A 186 40.76 -3.28 -13.22
C ARG A 186 40.19 -4.28 -14.24
N ALA A 187 38.92 -4.27 -14.62
CA ALA A 187 38.49 -5.10 -15.76
C ALA A 187 38.69 -4.37 -17.10
N LYS A 188 39.64 -4.84 -17.94
CA LYS A 188 39.93 -4.27 -19.28
C LYS A 188 38.79 -4.42 -20.31
N LYS A 189 37.69 -5.08 -19.94
CA LYS A 189 36.46 -5.19 -20.75
C LYS A 189 35.24 -5.20 -19.81
N PRO A 190 34.16 -4.50 -20.16
CA PRO A 190 32.90 -4.62 -19.42
C PRO A 190 32.45 -6.08 -19.47
N ASN A 191 32.33 -6.72 -18.30
CA ASN A 191 31.77 -8.06 -18.21
C ASN A 191 30.25 -7.93 -18.30
N ILE A 192 29.68 -8.36 -19.42
CA ILE A 192 28.23 -8.35 -19.69
C ILE A 192 27.46 -9.22 -18.67
N HIS A 193 28.15 -10.08 -17.91
CA HIS A 193 27.62 -10.89 -16.82
C HIS A 193 27.99 -10.38 -15.41
N SER A 194 28.24 -9.09 -15.23
CA SER A 194 28.49 -8.52 -13.90
C SER A 194 27.32 -8.83 -12.96
N LYS A 195 27.63 -9.40 -11.78
CA LYS A 195 26.67 -9.60 -10.68
C LYS A 195 26.27 -8.29 -9.98
N TYR A 196 26.75 -7.17 -10.49
CA TYR A 196 26.52 -5.85 -9.92
C TYR A 196 26.24 -4.80 -10.99
N VAL A 197 25.38 -3.85 -10.64
CA VAL A 197 25.14 -2.62 -11.39
C VAL A 197 25.38 -1.41 -10.50
N GLY A 198 25.71 -0.26 -11.06
CA GLY A 198 25.85 0.97 -10.30
C GLY A 198 24.58 1.81 -10.37
N LEU A 199 24.05 2.24 -9.22
CA LEU A 199 23.04 3.29 -9.15
C LEU A 199 23.75 4.62 -8.86
N ALA A 200 23.80 5.50 -9.86
CA ALA A 200 24.55 6.74 -9.81
C ALA A 200 23.63 7.95 -9.58
N THR A 201 24.06 8.81 -8.67
CA THR A 201 23.59 10.19 -8.50
C THR A 201 24.52 11.14 -9.25
N ARG A 202 24.44 12.46 -9.01
CA ARG A 202 25.47 13.40 -9.49
C ARG A 202 26.81 13.19 -8.80
N ASP A 203 26.78 12.83 -7.51
CA ASP A 203 27.93 12.96 -6.60
C ASP A 203 28.43 11.60 -6.09
N SER A 204 27.64 10.54 -6.22
CA SER A 204 27.95 9.20 -5.73
C SER A 204 27.45 8.08 -6.64
N CYS A 205 27.95 6.87 -6.40
CA CYS A 205 27.45 5.67 -7.05
C CYS A 205 27.46 4.50 -6.07
N THR A 206 26.29 3.90 -5.86
CA THR A 206 26.09 2.76 -4.97
C THR A 206 26.08 1.48 -5.79
N ARG A 207 26.79 0.44 -5.31
CA ARG A 207 26.78 -0.88 -5.92
C ARG A 207 25.51 -1.62 -5.58
N ILE A 208 24.78 -2.09 -6.59
CA ILE A 208 23.55 -2.86 -6.45
C ILE A 208 23.81 -4.29 -6.91
N ARG A 209 23.56 -5.27 -6.04
CA ARG A 209 23.56 -6.70 -6.38
C ARG A 209 22.40 -7.00 -7.32
N VAL A 210 22.66 -7.91 -8.25
CA VAL A 210 21.64 -8.44 -9.16
C VAL A 210 21.63 -9.96 -9.14
N ARG A 211 20.44 -10.54 -9.36
CA ARG A 211 20.26 -11.98 -9.53
C ARG A 211 19.25 -12.27 -10.63
N SER A 212 19.17 -13.51 -11.10
CA SER A 212 18.04 -13.98 -11.91
C SER A 212 16.81 -14.16 -11.03
N SER A 213 15.60 -13.89 -11.55
CA SER A 213 14.37 -14.09 -10.78
C SER A 213 14.16 -15.60 -10.53
N PRO A 214 13.94 -16.03 -9.28
CA PRO A 214 13.81 -17.45 -8.94
C PRO A 214 12.56 -18.08 -9.59
N ASP A 215 11.49 -17.30 -9.76
CA ASP A 215 10.24 -17.71 -10.40
C ASP A 215 10.26 -17.60 -11.93
N GLY A 216 11.34 -17.09 -12.52
CA GLY A 216 11.49 -16.90 -13.96
C GLY A 216 10.55 -15.85 -14.59
N VAL A 217 9.80 -15.08 -13.79
CA VAL A 217 8.88 -14.06 -14.33
C VAL A 217 9.64 -12.89 -14.92
N PHE A 218 10.75 -12.48 -14.32
CA PHE A 218 11.63 -11.45 -14.87
C PHE A 218 13.04 -12.02 -15.10
N LYS A 219 13.75 -11.49 -16.10
CA LYS A 219 15.12 -11.94 -16.42
C LYS A 219 16.14 -11.59 -15.34
N GLY A 220 15.88 -10.57 -14.54
CA GLY A 220 16.77 -10.14 -13.46
C GLY A 220 16.06 -9.30 -12.41
N GLN A 221 16.57 -9.38 -11.18
CA GLN A 221 16.11 -8.64 -10.02
C GLN A 221 17.25 -7.80 -9.42
N LEU A 222 16.90 -6.66 -8.82
CA LEU A 222 17.81 -5.78 -8.09
C LEU A 222 17.67 -6.00 -6.57
N ASN A 223 18.77 -5.98 -5.83
CA ASN A 223 18.69 -6.07 -4.38
C ASN A 223 18.14 -4.78 -3.77
N LEU A 224 17.06 -4.92 -3.02
CA LEU A 224 16.32 -3.84 -2.38
C LEU A 224 17.12 -3.14 -1.29
N GLY A 225 17.87 -3.90 -0.48
CA GLY A 225 18.72 -3.35 0.58
C GLY A 225 19.77 -2.39 0.02
N ASP A 226 20.44 -2.78 -1.07
CA ASP A 226 21.44 -1.92 -1.72
C ASP A 226 20.82 -0.64 -2.29
N ILE A 227 19.57 -0.70 -2.79
CA ILE A 227 18.84 0.49 -3.28
C ILE A 227 18.44 1.40 -2.12
N LEU A 228 18.00 0.84 -0.99
CA LEU A 228 17.70 1.59 0.23
C LEU A 228 18.94 2.29 0.77
N ASP A 229 20.11 1.63 0.77
CA ASP A 229 21.38 2.27 1.17
C ASP A 229 21.73 3.46 0.27
N ALA A 230 21.51 3.34 -1.05
CA ALA A 230 21.65 4.46 -1.97
C ALA A 230 20.68 5.60 -1.63
N ALA A 231 19.42 5.28 -1.32
CA ALA A 231 18.39 6.24 -0.95
C ALA A 231 18.77 7.00 0.35
N ILE A 232 19.39 6.32 1.32
CA ILE A 232 19.88 6.93 2.56
C ILE A 232 20.99 7.92 2.25
N GLU A 233 21.95 7.53 1.41
CA GLU A 233 23.08 8.38 1.05
C GLU A 233 22.64 9.66 0.32
N MET A 234 21.61 9.57 -0.53
CA MET A 234 21.13 10.69 -1.35
C MET A 234 20.00 11.52 -0.70
N LEU A 235 19.57 11.19 0.52
CA LEU A 235 18.45 11.80 1.20
C LEU A 235 18.69 13.32 1.45
N PRO A 236 17.84 14.22 0.92
CA PRO A 236 18.04 15.66 1.12
C PRO A 236 17.95 16.08 2.59
N GLY A 237 18.69 17.12 2.96
CA GLY A 237 18.77 17.60 4.35
C GLY A 237 17.43 18.12 4.91
N ASP A 238 16.58 18.72 4.06
CA ASP A 238 15.24 19.23 4.40
C ASP A 238 14.13 18.19 4.18
N ALA A 239 14.48 17.01 3.67
CA ALA A 239 13.52 15.95 3.47
C ALA A 239 13.01 15.48 4.83
N TYR A 240 11.69 15.29 4.95
CA TYR A 240 11.15 14.36 5.92
C TYR A 240 11.51 12.94 5.51
N SER A 241 11.17 12.54 4.28
CA SER A 241 11.56 11.25 3.71
C SER A 241 11.76 11.30 2.19
N LEU A 242 12.39 10.25 1.65
CA LEU A 242 12.56 10.03 0.21
C LEU A 242 11.92 8.69 -0.20
N LEU A 243 11.02 8.74 -1.17
CA LEU A 243 10.51 7.57 -1.89
C LEU A 243 11.22 7.44 -3.23
N LEU A 244 11.82 6.29 -3.52
CA LEU A 244 12.44 5.98 -4.81
C LEU A 244 11.58 4.99 -5.59
N LEU A 245 11.18 5.38 -6.80
CA LEU A 245 10.46 4.52 -7.74
C LEU A 245 11.45 3.71 -8.58
N ILE A 246 11.13 2.44 -8.82
CA ILE A 246 11.91 1.50 -9.63
C ILE A 246 10.95 0.75 -10.58
N ASP A 247 11.36 0.46 -11.80
CA ASP A 247 10.55 -0.35 -12.75
C ASP A 247 11.05 -1.80 -12.85
N HIS A 248 12.21 -2.11 -12.26
CA HIS A 248 12.79 -3.44 -12.20
C HIS A 248 12.26 -4.24 -11.02
N ASP A 249 12.19 -5.55 -11.18
CA ASP A 249 11.85 -6.46 -10.10
C ASP A 249 12.92 -6.43 -8.99
N MET A 250 12.51 -6.61 -7.74
CA MET A 250 13.39 -6.44 -6.58
C MET A 250 13.30 -7.63 -5.63
N TYR A 251 14.33 -7.81 -4.80
CA TYR A 251 14.37 -8.82 -3.74
C TYR A 251 15.13 -8.31 -2.51
N GLU A 252 14.80 -8.80 -1.32
CA GLU A 252 15.49 -8.42 -0.08
C GLU A 252 16.57 -9.43 0.31
N GLY A 253 16.20 -10.70 0.45
CA GLY A 253 17.04 -11.84 0.84
C GLY A 253 16.98 -13.01 -0.13
N GLU A 254 17.76 -14.06 0.16
CA GLU A 254 17.88 -15.23 -0.71
C GLU A 254 16.59 -16.07 -0.74
N ASP A 255 15.82 -16.06 0.35
CA ASP A 255 14.57 -16.84 0.49
C ASP A 255 13.33 -16.12 -0.08
N ASP A 256 13.45 -14.84 -0.43
CA ASP A 256 12.34 -14.08 -1.01
C ASP A 256 12.19 -14.39 -2.50
N ASP A 257 10.94 -14.53 -2.97
CA ASP A 257 10.67 -14.59 -4.41
C ASP A 257 10.85 -13.20 -5.06
N PHE A 258 10.21 -12.18 -4.48
CA PHE A 258 10.30 -10.77 -4.88
C PHE A 258 9.78 -9.82 -3.79
N CYS A 259 10.03 -8.52 -3.94
CA CYS A 259 9.44 -7.47 -3.10
C CYS A 259 8.92 -6.31 -3.96
N CYS A 260 7.68 -5.87 -3.72
CA CYS A 260 7.10 -4.71 -4.41
C CYS A 260 7.46 -3.38 -3.76
N GLY A 261 7.79 -3.37 -2.46
CA GLY A 261 8.12 -2.17 -1.72
C GLY A 261 8.78 -2.50 -0.39
N ARG A 262 9.53 -1.54 0.14
CA ARG A 262 10.06 -1.57 1.51
C ARG A 262 10.44 -0.17 1.95
N ALA A 263 10.25 0.09 3.24
CA ALA A 263 10.72 1.29 3.92
C ALA A 263 11.68 0.95 5.04
N TYR A 264 12.76 1.73 5.15
CA TYR A 264 13.51 1.87 6.39
C TYR A 264 13.02 3.14 7.08
N GLY A 265 11.89 3.03 7.78
CA GLY A 265 11.18 4.19 8.34
C GLY A 265 12.03 5.05 9.27
N GLY A 266 12.89 4.42 10.09
CA GLY A 266 13.86 5.11 10.93
C GLY A 266 14.89 5.93 10.13
N SER A 267 15.32 5.41 8.98
CA SER A 267 16.23 6.08 8.03
C SER A 267 15.53 7.02 7.06
N ARG A 268 14.19 7.08 7.11
CA ARG A 268 13.33 7.99 6.33
C ARG A 268 13.42 7.78 4.82
N VAL A 269 13.58 6.52 4.40
CA VAL A 269 13.62 6.15 2.98
C VAL A 269 12.67 4.99 2.69
N ALA A 270 12.13 5.00 1.48
CA ALA A 270 11.28 3.97 0.93
C ALA A 270 11.64 3.72 -0.53
N VAL A 271 11.48 2.48 -0.98
CA VAL A 271 11.62 2.09 -2.38
C VAL A 271 10.38 1.30 -2.78
N VAL A 272 9.82 1.58 -3.95
CA VAL A 272 8.68 0.84 -4.51
C VAL A 272 8.94 0.51 -5.97
N SER A 273 8.66 -0.74 -6.34
CA SER A 273 8.75 -1.21 -7.72
C SER A 273 7.39 -1.31 -8.39
N SER A 274 7.35 -0.94 -9.67
CA SER A 274 6.17 -1.10 -10.53
C SER A 274 6.09 -2.47 -11.22
N SER A 275 7.16 -3.27 -11.22
CA SER A 275 7.32 -4.47 -12.06
C SER A 275 6.17 -5.48 -11.90
N ARG A 276 5.89 -5.90 -10.66
CA ARG A 276 4.93 -6.96 -10.33
C ARG A 276 3.47 -6.51 -10.43
N TYR A 277 3.24 -5.20 -10.52
CA TYR A 277 1.90 -4.63 -10.72
C TYR A 277 1.46 -4.59 -12.19
N HIS A 278 2.32 -5.00 -13.13
CA HIS A 278 2.00 -5.03 -14.55
C HIS A 278 0.82 -5.98 -14.83
N SER A 279 -0.27 -5.46 -15.39
CA SER A 279 -1.55 -6.18 -15.54
C SER A 279 -1.51 -7.44 -16.42
N ILE A 280 -0.40 -7.70 -17.11
CA ILE A 280 -0.19 -8.94 -17.88
C ILE A 280 0.03 -10.15 -16.95
N LEU A 281 0.46 -9.89 -15.71
CA LEU A 281 0.68 -10.91 -14.68
C LEU A 281 -0.62 -11.35 -14.01
N ASP A 282 -1.69 -10.56 -14.16
CA ASP A 282 -2.94 -10.74 -13.42
C ASP A 282 -3.60 -12.10 -13.67
N GLU A 283 -3.51 -12.64 -14.90
CA GLU A 283 -3.99 -13.98 -15.23
C GLU A 283 -3.13 -15.06 -14.55
N GLN A 284 -1.80 -14.89 -14.54
CA GLN A 284 -0.86 -15.85 -13.95
C GLN A 284 -1.01 -15.93 -12.41
N VAL A 285 -1.28 -14.80 -11.76
CA VAL A 285 -1.49 -14.73 -10.30
C VAL A 285 -2.97 -14.82 -9.91
N ASN A 286 -3.87 -15.17 -10.83
CA ASN A 286 -5.31 -15.36 -10.61
C ASN A 286 -6.02 -14.16 -9.96
N ILE A 287 -5.72 -12.94 -10.39
CA ILE A 287 -6.43 -11.74 -9.92
C ILE A 287 -7.86 -11.74 -10.45
N GLU A 288 -8.83 -11.79 -9.54
CA GLU A 288 -10.25 -11.67 -9.87
C GLU A 288 -10.70 -10.21 -9.78
N TYR A 289 -10.75 -9.51 -10.92
CA TYR A 289 -11.06 -8.09 -10.96
C TYR A 289 -12.36 -7.71 -10.26
N SER A 290 -13.44 -8.48 -10.47
CA SER A 290 -14.76 -8.17 -9.89
C SER A 290 -14.80 -8.15 -8.35
N HIS A 291 -13.78 -8.67 -7.68
CA HIS A 291 -13.67 -8.70 -6.22
C HIS A 291 -12.42 -7.98 -5.71
N MET A 292 -11.85 -7.05 -6.49
CA MET A 292 -10.89 -6.08 -5.95
C MET A 292 -11.60 -5.10 -5.01
N TRP A 293 -10.83 -4.35 -4.21
CA TRP A 293 -11.39 -3.28 -3.37
C TRP A 293 -12.29 -2.34 -4.19
N PRO A 294 -13.49 -1.95 -3.71
CA PRO A 294 -14.11 -2.31 -2.42
C PRO A 294 -14.93 -3.62 -2.40
N ALA A 295 -15.11 -4.27 -3.55
CA ALA A 295 -15.89 -5.50 -3.70
C ALA A 295 -15.22 -6.75 -3.09
N SER A 296 -13.97 -6.65 -2.65
CA SER A 296 -13.24 -7.70 -1.90
C SER A 296 -13.95 -8.16 -0.63
N HIS A 297 -14.83 -7.31 -0.07
CA HIS A 297 -15.68 -7.63 1.07
C HIS A 297 -17.00 -8.33 0.68
N CYS A 298 -17.17 -8.78 -0.56
CA CYS A 298 -18.33 -9.59 -0.92
C CYS A 298 -18.32 -10.92 -0.16
N LYS A 299 -19.39 -11.21 0.60
CA LYS A 299 -19.44 -12.37 1.50
C LYS A 299 -19.33 -13.71 0.76
N SER A 300 -19.95 -13.85 -0.41
CA SER A 300 -19.85 -15.09 -1.21
C SER A 300 -18.43 -15.32 -1.73
N TYR A 301 -17.71 -14.25 -2.08
CA TYR A 301 -16.31 -14.32 -2.50
C TYR A 301 -15.40 -14.71 -1.34
N VAL A 302 -15.54 -14.03 -0.19
CA VAL A 302 -14.80 -14.34 1.05
C VAL A 302 -15.01 -15.80 1.45
N ASN A 303 -16.26 -16.28 1.46
CA ASN A 303 -16.56 -17.67 1.79
C ASN A 303 -15.89 -18.65 0.82
N GLY A 304 -15.92 -18.36 -0.50
CA GLY A 304 -15.25 -19.18 -1.50
C GLY A 304 -13.74 -19.33 -1.24
N LEU A 305 -13.08 -18.22 -0.86
CA LEU A 305 -11.65 -18.23 -0.52
C LEU A 305 -11.34 -18.93 0.80
N CYS A 306 -12.27 -19.01 1.74
CA CYS A 306 -12.07 -19.74 3.00
C CYS A 306 -12.30 -21.26 2.86
N THR A 307 -13.02 -21.71 1.83
CA THR A 307 -13.45 -23.12 1.68
C THR A 307 -12.41 -24.06 1.04
N VAL A 308 -11.16 -23.62 0.86
CA VAL A 308 -10.16 -24.35 0.04
C VAL A 308 -9.87 -25.78 0.53
N ASP A 309 -10.29 -26.16 1.76
CA ASP A 309 -10.18 -27.53 2.31
C ASP A 309 -11.45 -28.11 2.97
N ARG A 310 -12.66 -27.57 2.72
CA ARG A 310 -13.89 -28.04 3.40
C ARG A 310 -15.09 -28.31 2.47
N PRO A 311 -15.96 -29.29 2.79
CA PRO A 311 -17.25 -29.43 2.13
C PRO A 311 -18.08 -28.16 2.33
N LYS A 312 -18.83 -27.77 1.30
CA LYS A 312 -19.73 -26.61 1.35
C LYS A 312 -20.79 -26.78 2.44
N GLU A 313 -20.57 -26.23 3.62
CA GLU A 313 -21.64 -26.03 4.60
C GLU A 313 -22.45 -24.79 4.25
N GLN A 314 -23.77 -24.89 4.48
CA GLN A 314 -24.74 -23.85 4.16
C GLN A 314 -24.51 -22.64 5.07
N SER A 315 -24.17 -21.51 4.46
CA SER A 315 -24.08 -20.20 5.11
C SER A 315 -25.38 -19.87 5.86
N GLU A 316 -25.27 -19.58 7.15
CA GLU A 316 -26.33 -18.90 7.89
C GLU A 316 -26.61 -17.52 7.27
N LYS A 317 -27.90 -17.23 7.12
CA LYS A 317 -28.42 -15.96 6.58
C LYS A 317 -28.33 -14.87 7.64
N SER A 318 -27.21 -14.17 7.69
CA SER A 318 -27.15 -12.82 8.27
C SER A 318 -27.16 -11.82 7.13
N SER A 319 -28.35 -11.36 6.76
CA SER A 319 -28.58 -10.30 5.77
C SER A 319 -28.39 -8.94 6.44
N THR A 320 -27.25 -8.28 6.22
CA THR A 320 -27.04 -6.88 6.62
C THR A 320 -27.39 -5.98 5.44
N THR A 321 -28.69 -5.85 5.14
CA THR A 321 -29.26 -4.95 4.12
C THR A 321 -29.33 -3.49 4.60
N GLY A 322 -28.27 -2.99 5.24
CA GLY A 322 -28.16 -1.60 5.69
C GLY A 322 -27.44 -0.72 4.66
N ALA A 323 -27.77 0.58 4.64
CA ALA A 323 -27.00 1.58 3.91
C ALA A 323 -25.64 1.80 4.62
N PHE A 324 -24.65 0.99 4.27
CA PHE A 324 -23.28 1.12 4.78
C PHE A 324 -22.40 1.87 3.77
N PRO A 325 -21.41 2.67 4.21
CA PRO A 325 -20.46 3.35 3.31
C PRO A 325 -19.77 2.40 2.32
N LEU A 326 -19.45 1.18 2.76
CA LEU A 326 -18.87 0.15 1.88
C LEU A 326 -19.81 -0.29 0.75
N ARG A 327 -21.13 -0.35 1.00
CA ARG A 327 -22.13 -0.62 -0.04
C ARG A 327 -22.11 0.49 -1.08
N ALA A 328 -22.14 1.75 -0.64
CA ALA A 328 -22.08 2.90 -1.54
C ALA A 328 -20.78 2.90 -2.37
N ALA A 329 -19.65 2.54 -1.77
CA ALA A 329 -18.38 2.40 -2.48
C ALA A 329 -18.43 1.29 -3.55
N ILE A 330 -19.01 0.13 -3.25
CA ILE A 330 -19.21 -0.95 -4.23
C ILE A 330 -20.13 -0.51 -5.36
N ASP A 331 -21.26 0.12 -5.03
CA ASP A 331 -22.23 0.57 -6.01
C ASP A 331 -21.64 1.64 -6.95
N ALA A 332 -20.78 2.52 -6.44
CA ALA A 332 -20.05 3.52 -7.22
C ALA A 332 -18.94 2.90 -8.09
N ALA A 333 -18.33 1.80 -7.64
CA ALA A 333 -17.18 1.18 -8.30
C ALA A 333 -17.56 0.05 -9.28
N LYS A 334 -18.77 -0.51 -9.19
CA LYS A 334 -19.22 -1.69 -9.94
C LYS A 334 -18.98 -1.64 -11.46
N ASP A 335 -19.08 -0.44 -12.05
CA ASP A 335 -18.96 -0.22 -13.50
C ASP A 335 -17.51 0.05 -13.94
N ILE A 336 -16.58 0.27 -12.99
CA ILE A 336 -15.18 0.64 -13.26
C ILE A 336 -14.15 -0.36 -12.71
N ILE A 337 -14.54 -1.21 -11.76
CA ILE A 337 -13.65 -2.18 -11.10
C ILE A 337 -12.97 -3.11 -12.10
N VAL A 338 -13.71 -3.55 -13.13
CA VAL A 338 -13.18 -4.42 -14.18
C VAL A 338 -12.61 -3.56 -15.30
N PRO A 339 -11.29 -3.54 -15.52
CA PRO A 339 -10.70 -2.74 -16.60
C PRO A 339 -11.10 -3.33 -17.96
N THR A 340 -11.83 -2.55 -18.75
CA THR A 340 -12.27 -2.94 -20.11
C THR A 340 -11.47 -2.27 -21.22
N SER A 341 -10.61 -1.31 -20.87
CA SER A 341 -9.81 -0.52 -21.82
C SER A 341 -8.33 -0.51 -21.42
N GLN A 342 -7.47 -0.15 -22.38
CA GLN A 342 -6.04 0.01 -22.13
C GLN A 342 -5.74 1.11 -21.10
N GLU A 343 -6.57 2.15 -21.08
CA GLU A 343 -6.52 3.20 -20.07
C GLU A 343 -6.91 2.67 -18.68
N GLY A 344 -7.95 1.84 -18.60
CA GLY A 344 -8.34 1.17 -17.35
C GLY A 344 -7.22 0.28 -16.79
N LEU A 345 -6.51 -0.45 -17.64
CA LEU A 345 -5.35 -1.27 -17.23
C LEU A 345 -4.18 -0.40 -16.73
N ARG A 346 -3.92 0.75 -17.38
CA ARG A 346 -2.91 1.73 -16.91
C ARG A 346 -3.30 2.33 -15.56
N ALA A 347 -4.57 2.70 -15.39
CA ALA A 347 -5.10 3.24 -14.14
C ALA A 347 -5.02 2.21 -13.01
N LEU A 348 -5.28 0.93 -13.30
CA LEU A 348 -5.12 -0.16 -12.33
C LEU A 348 -3.65 -0.37 -11.94
N TRP A 349 -2.72 -0.34 -12.90
CA TRP A 349 -1.30 -0.43 -12.62
C TRP A 349 -0.84 0.74 -11.73
N PHE A 350 -1.23 1.96 -12.09
CA PHE A 350 -0.98 3.15 -11.28
C PHE A 350 -1.56 3.04 -9.87
N SER A 351 -2.83 2.64 -9.73
CA SER A 351 -3.48 2.60 -8.41
C SER A 351 -2.80 1.62 -7.46
N ARG A 352 -2.31 0.48 -7.97
CA ARG A 352 -1.53 -0.48 -7.19
C ARG A 352 -0.20 0.12 -6.73
N LEU A 353 0.55 0.73 -7.64
CA LEU A 353 1.82 1.39 -7.32
C LEU A 353 1.62 2.53 -6.30
N ALA A 354 0.59 3.35 -6.49
CA ALA A 354 0.27 4.50 -5.65
C ALA A 354 -0.13 4.09 -4.22
N ARG A 355 -0.87 2.99 -4.08
CA ARG A 355 -1.23 2.40 -2.77
C ARG A 355 0.01 1.96 -2.01
N THR A 356 0.91 1.23 -2.67
CA THR A 356 2.18 0.76 -2.07
C THR A 356 3.12 1.92 -1.75
N ALA A 357 3.26 2.89 -2.65
CA ALA A 357 3.99 4.14 -2.38
C ALA A 357 3.46 4.86 -1.14
N SER A 358 2.13 4.89 -0.97
CA SER A 358 1.52 5.47 0.22
C SER A 358 1.79 4.62 1.46
N HIS A 359 1.73 3.30 1.35
CA HIS A 359 2.04 2.39 2.44
C HIS A 359 3.46 2.59 2.97
N GLU A 360 4.47 2.57 2.09
CA GLU A 360 5.87 2.72 2.48
C GLU A 360 6.19 4.09 3.08
N LEU A 361 5.55 5.16 2.59
CA LEU A 361 5.65 6.48 3.22
C LEU A 361 4.98 6.53 4.61
N GLY A 362 3.97 5.69 4.84
CA GLY A 362 3.36 5.52 6.16
C GLY A 362 4.35 4.95 7.17
N HIS A 363 5.17 3.98 6.76
CA HIS A 363 6.29 3.48 7.56
C HIS A 363 7.34 4.56 7.85
N CYS A 364 7.61 5.47 6.90
CA CYS A 364 8.49 6.62 7.15
C CYS A 364 7.93 7.59 8.20
N LEU A 365 6.61 7.64 8.34
CA LEU A 365 5.89 8.34 9.42
C LEU A 365 5.84 7.53 10.74
N GLY A 366 6.52 6.39 10.81
CA GLY A 366 6.58 5.50 11.97
C GLY A 366 5.33 4.65 12.17
N MET A 367 4.45 4.53 11.17
CA MET A 367 3.29 3.65 11.27
C MET A 367 3.70 2.19 11.03
N ASP A 368 3.31 1.29 11.92
CA ASP A 368 3.43 -0.15 11.68
C ASP A 368 2.23 -0.69 10.89
N HIS A 369 2.29 -1.97 10.52
CA HIS A 369 1.15 -2.67 9.93
C HIS A 369 -0.10 -2.54 10.83
N CYS A 370 -1.26 -2.31 10.20
CA CYS A 370 -2.51 -2.04 10.86
C CYS A 370 -3.42 -3.26 10.85
N VAL A 371 -3.81 -3.74 12.03
CA VAL A 371 -4.71 -4.90 12.19
C VAL A 371 -6.12 -4.53 12.67
N TYR A 372 -6.40 -3.23 12.88
CA TYR A 372 -7.67 -2.81 13.49
C TYR A 372 -8.86 -2.81 12.52
N TYR A 373 -8.61 -2.43 11.26
CA TYR A 373 -9.59 -2.20 10.20
C TYR A 373 -8.97 -2.53 8.85
N ALA A 374 -9.79 -2.64 7.81
CA ALA A 374 -9.33 -2.53 6.44
C ALA A 374 -8.60 -1.17 6.29
N CYS A 375 -7.33 -1.18 5.87
CA CYS A 375 -6.48 0.00 5.90
C CYS A 375 -5.35 -0.13 4.89
N ASN A 376 -4.95 0.97 4.24
CA ASN A 376 -3.76 1.04 3.40
C ASN A 376 -2.47 0.64 4.14
N MET A 377 -2.46 0.69 5.47
CA MET A 377 -1.33 0.25 6.30
C MET A 377 -1.43 -1.22 6.71
N GLN A 378 -2.34 -2.04 6.19
CA GLN A 378 -2.27 -3.49 6.43
C GLN A 378 -1.03 -4.06 5.71
N GLY A 379 -0.37 -5.04 6.33
CA GLY A 379 0.66 -5.81 5.63
C GLY A 379 0.07 -6.59 4.46
N THR A 380 0.92 -6.98 3.52
CA THR A 380 0.52 -7.66 2.28
C THR A 380 1.53 -8.75 1.95
N ALA A 381 1.09 -10.01 1.93
CA ALA A 381 1.92 -11.17 1.63
C ALA A 381 1.99 -11.50 0.14
N GLY A 382 1.18 -10.84 -0.71
CA GLY A 382 1.24 -11.05 -2.15
C GLY A 382 0.23 -10.24 -2.96
N MET A 383 0.31 -10.39 -4.28
CA MET A 383 -0.47 -9.61 -5.25
C MET A 383 -1.99 -9.80 -5.14
N VAL A 384 -2.44 -11.00 -4.75
CA VAL A 384 -3.87 -11.29 -4.56
C VAL A 384 -4.41 -10.59 -3.31
N GLU A 385 -3.58 -10.42 -2.28
CA GLU A 385 -3.95 -9.66 -1.10
C GLU A 385 -3.94 -8.15 -1.36
N ASP A 386 -2.92 -7.68 -2.04
CA ASP A 386 -2.70 -6.28 -2.41
C ASP A 386 -3.94 -5.62 -3.04
N VAL A 387 -4.57 -6.28 -4.02
CA VAL A 387 -5.73 -5.73 -4.74
C VAL A 387 -7.02 -5.65 -3.90
N ARG A 388 -7.04 -6.32 -2.73
CA ARG A 388 -8.19 -6.31 -1.82
C ARG A 388 -8.11 -5.17 -0.80
N GLN A 389 -6.97 -4.48 -0.70
CA GLN A 389 -6.74 -3.44 0.29
C GLN A 389 -7.27 -2.06 -0.13
N PRO A 390 -7.80 -1.27 0.82
CA PRO A 390 -8.32 0.06 0.54
C PRO A 390 -7.20 1.10 0.33
N PRO A 391 -7.39 2.10 -0.56
CA PRO A 391 -6.47 3.20 -0.77
C PRO A 391 -6.70 4.36 0.22
N TYR A 392 -6.96 4.07 1.51
CA TYR A 392 -7.17 5.07 2.57
C TYR A 392 -6.59 4.63 3.91
N LEU A 393 -6.46 5.58 4.84
CA LEU A 393 -6.11 5.27 6.24
C LEU A 393 -7.38 5.07 7.08
N CYS A 394 -7.42 4.00 7.88
CA CYS A 394 -8.47 3.81 8.87
C CYS A 394 -8.36 4.84 10.02
N PRO A 395 -9.36 4.97 10.92
CA PRO A 395 -9.37 5.99 11.97
C PRO A 395 -8.13 5.99 12.88
N ASN A 396 -7.55 4.81 13.15
CA ASN A 396 -6.32 4.71 13.95
C ASN A 396 -5.12 5.33 13.22
N CYS A 397 -4.86 4.92 11.97
CA CYS A 397 -3.72 5.43 11.20
C CYS A 397 -3.92 6.88 10.76
N LEU A 398 -5.16 7.27 10.45
CA LEU A 398 -5.51 8.65 10.13
C LEU A 398 -5.27 9.59 11.32
N SER A 399 -5.55 9.13 12.56
CA SER A 399 -5.26 9.91 13.76
C SER A 399 -3.76 10.17 13.94
N LYS A 400 -2.91 9.18 13.63
CA LYS A 400 -1.43 9.32 13.63
C LYS A 400 -1.00 10.40 12.64
N LEU A 401 -1.39 10.27 11.37
CA LEU A 401 -1.04 11.23 10.32
C LEU A 401 -1.58 12.63 10.60
N SER A 402 -2.84 12.72 11.03
CA SER A 402 -3.46 14.01 11.35
C SER A 402 -2.76 14.72 12.50
N TYR A 403 -2.33 13.99 13.53
CA TYR A 403 -1.55 14.55 14.62
C TYR A 403 -0.17 15.02 14.14
N ALA A 404 0.53 14.22 13.33
CA ALA A 404 1.83 14.57 12.78
C ALA A 404 1.76 15.90 12.00
N VAL A 405 0.72 16.08 11.18
CA VAL A 405 0.56 17.30 10.38
C VAL A 405 0.04 18.48 11.22
N ALA A 406 -1.07 18.34 11.94
CA ALA A 406 -1.68 19.48 12.64
C ALA A 406 -0.91 19.88 13.89
N CYS A 407 -0.48 18.92 14.71
CA CYS A 407 0.10 19.22 16.01
C CYS A 407 1.63 19.32 15.95
N GLU A 408 2.32 18.42 15.24
CA GLU A 408 3.78 18.46 15.18
C GLU A 408 4.31 19.48 14.17
N LEU A 409 3.73 19.54 12.96
CA LEU A 409 4.17 20.47 11.93
C LEU A 409 3.52 21.86 12.02
N GLN A 410 2.20 21.94 12.26
CA GLN A 410 1.47 23.22 12.25
C GLN A 410 1.32 23.85 13.65
N GLY A 411 1.73 23.16 14.72
CA GLY A 411 1.65 23.67 16.09
C GLY A 411 0.22 23.85 16.62
N ILE A 412 -0.80 23.26 15.97
CA ILE A 412 -2.19 23.36 16.40
C ILE A 412 -2.37 22.57 17.68
N THR A 413 -2.79 23.26 18.75
CA THR A 413 -3.09 22.61 20.03
C THR A 413 -4.39 21.81 19.91
N THR A 414 -4.44 20.63 20.53
CA THR A 414 -5.55 19.65 20.47
C THR A 414 -6.88 20.14 21.08
N ARG A 415 -7.08 21.44 21.29
CA ARG A 415 -8.39 22.02 21.65
C ARG A 415 -9.30 22.20 20.44
N GLU A 416 -8.76 22.10 19.22
CA GLU A 416 -9.53 22.18 17.97
C GLU A 416 -9.58 20.81 17.28
N ASP A 417 -10.43 19.91 17.79
CA ASP A 417 -10.69 18.56 17.26
C ASP A 417 -11.19 18.52 15.79
N GLY A 418 -11.37 19.68 15.14
CA GLY A 418 -11.93 19.81 13.80
C GLY A 418 -11.02 19.41 12.64
N TYR A 419 -9.70 19.24 12.86
CA TYR A 419 -8.76 18.89 11.78
C TYR A 419 -8.80 17.39 11.41
N ILE A 420 -8.84 16.50 12.41
CA ILE A 420 -8.96 15.04 12.19
C ILE A 420 -10.27 14.73 11.44
N PHE A 421 -11.33 15.47 11.77
CA PHE A 421 -12.65 15.33 11.17
C PHE A 421 -12.71 15.76 9.69
N ARG A 422 -12.20 16.94 9.34
CA ARG A 422 -12.17 17.40 7.93
C ARG A 422 -11.44 16.39 7.04
N ARG A 423 -10.35 15.80 7.54
CA ARG A 423 -9.55 14.84 6.79
C ARG A 423 -10.24 13.48 6.62
N GLY A 424 -10.97 12.99 7.63
CA GLY A 424 -11.68 11.70 7.56
C GLY A 424 -12.85 11.69 6.59
N ILE A 425 -13.56 12.82 6.45
CA ILE A 425 -14.66 12.97 5.48
C ILE A 425 -14.16 13.10 4.04
N GLU A 426 -12.98 13.71 3.82
CA GLU A 426 -12.41 13.87 2.48
C GLU A 426 -11.68 12.61 1.95
N GLN A 427 -11.36 11.65 2.83
CA GLN A 427 -10.72 10.37 2.46
C GLN A 427 -11.72 9.22 2.24
N LEU A 428 -12.97 9.39 2.64
CA LEU A 428 -14.11 8.50 2.34
C LEU A 428 -14.82 8.98 1.09
#